data_AF-A0A286ECU7-F1
#
_entry.id   AF-A0A286ECU7-F1
#
_cell.length_a   1.000
_cell.length_b   1.000
_cell.length_c   1.000
_cell.angle_alpha   90.00
_cell.angle_beta   90.00
_cell.angle_gamma   90.00
#
_symmetry.space_group_name_H-M   'P 1'
#
loop_
_entity.id
_entity.type
_entity.pdbx_description
1 polymer ?
#
loop_
_entity_poly.entity_id
_entity_poly.type
_entity_poly.pdbx_seq_one_letter_code
_entity_poly.pdbx_strand_id
1 'polypeptide(L)'
;MFTTYDLQQFLEGVFTLFTWVYWGTMLLMLAILVPMVFKKGKSQSRKILNAIGTSAGIIVLFVRIIPMLLMMALGPSKAERQAAEEWQRKYQTAEAVFKQQCEKAGEKIYRTVENVEGILLLNIVPESTHSDWSNPNWEYAALMKEFPKEGYIHDFLRKKRIKISQPTEQDLTVHIPFNANPADYVFQNGYQFIDVLQDNKYYRYTVKQMPSRVDFNIEEIKKPVRYAVKFETHNHPEYRKHWVAGVHFSIIDTWDNTILAEKTIYSFDPKQGGPNYGRKPWENAVYCPYEDYQNSLIQARFFVDKVLKPRQIQERKNDNVN
;
A
#
# COMPACT_ATOMS: atom_id res chain seq x y z
N MET A 1 17.72 4.59 -6.16
CA MET A 1 16.47 4.07 -6.75
C MET A 1 16.19 4.97 -7.94
N PHE A 2 16.42 4.50 -9.17
CA PHE A 2 16.14 5.32 -10.36
C PHE A 2 14.62 5.43 -10.48
N THR A 3 14.08 6.62 -10.30
CA THR A 3 12.64 6.84 -10.43
C THR A 3 12.25 6.92 -11.90
N THR A 4 10.97 6.68 -12.21
CA THR A 4 10.45 6.87 -13.57
C THR A 4 10.66 8.31 -14.06
N TYR A 5 10.72 9.27 -13.14
CA TYR A 5 11.01 10.68 -13.40
C TYR A 5 12.47 10.90 -13.83
N ASP A 6 13.45 10.29 -13.16
CA ASP A 6 14.87 10.39 -13.53
C ASP A 6 15.15 9.77 -14.90
N LEU A 7 14.48 8.65 -15.22
CA LEU A 7 14.59 8.03 -16.54
C LEU A 7 14.00 8.93 -17.63
N GLN A 8 12.86 9.56 -17.35
CA GLN A 8 12.21 10.46 -18.28
C GLN A 8 13.07 11.72 -18.54
N GLN A 9 13.66 12.29 -17.50
CA GLN A 9 14.52 13.48 -17.61
C GLN A 9 15.83 13.17 -18.35
N PHE A 10 16.43 12.00 -18.12
CA PHE A 10 17.59 11.54 -18.88
C PHE A 10 17.26 11.33 -20.36
N LEU A 11 16.13 10.70 -20.67
CA LEU A 11 15.66 10.49 -22.03
C LEU A 11 15.38 11.83 -22.74
N GLU A 12 14.80 12.81 -22.06
CA GLU A 12 14.60 14.16 -22.61
C GLU A 12 15.92 14.88 -22.90
N GLY A 13 16.92 14.75 -22.03
CA GLY A 13 18.26 15.30 -22.27
C GLY A 13 18.94 14.69 -23.50
N VAL A 14 18.83 13.37 -23.65
CA VAL A 14 19.34 12.64 -24.82
C VAL A 14 18.60 13.04 -26.10
N PHE A 15 17.26 13.12 -26.06
CA PHE A 15 16.45 13.60 -27.19
C PHE A 15 16.82 15.02 -27.60
N THR A 16 17.10 15.90 -26.64
CA THR A 16 17.50 17.29 -26.89
C THR A 16 18.85 17.32 -27.62
N LEU A 17 19.85 16.57 -27.15
CA LEU A 17 21.15 16.47 -27.83
C LEU A 17 21.03 15.95 -29.27
N PHE A 18 20.25 14.89 -29.48
CA PHE A 18 19.98 14.39 -30.83
C PHE A 18 19.29 15.44 -31.71
N THR A 19 18.38 16.22 -31.14
CA THR A 19 17.70 17.31 -31.85
C THR A 19 18.67 18.41 -32.29
N TRP A 20 19.62 18.82 -31.43
CA TRP A 20 20.64 19.81 -31.78
C TRP A 20 21.61 19.30 -32.85
N VAL A 21 22.09 18.06 -32.73
CA VAL A 21 22.97 17.42 -33.73
C VAL A 21 22.24 17.32 -35.08
N TYR A 22 20.96 16.98 -35.04
CA TYR A 22 20.11 16.87 -36.21
C TYR A 22 19.92 18.23 -36.93
N TRP A 23 19.53 19.29 -36.21
CA TRP A 23 19.40 20.62 -36.82
C TRP A 23 20.74 21.17 -37.32
N GLY A 24 21.84 20.90 -36.60
CA GLY A 24 23.19 21.26 -37.03
C GLY A 24 23.60 20.59 -38.34
N THR A 25 23.38 19.28 -38.45
CA THR A 25 23.64 18.53 -39.69
C THR A 25 22.72 18.95 -40.84
N MET A 26 21.46 19.30 -40.56
CA MET A 26 20.52 19.81 -41.56
C MET A 26 20.93 21.16 -42.13
N LEU A 27 21.37 22.10 -41.26
CA LEU A 27 21.89 23.39 -41.69
C LEU A 27 23.16 23.23 -42.54
N LEU A 28 24.03 22.28 -42.16
CA LEU A 28 25.25 21.99 -42.90
C LEU A 28 24.96 21.38 -44.29
N MET A 29 23.98 20.46 -44.38
CA MET A 29 23.53 19.90 -45.66
C MET A 29 22.89 20.95 -46.58
N LEU A 30 22.07 21.86 -46.03
CA LEU A 30 21.53 22.98 -46.80
C LEU A 30 22.64 23.92 -47.31
N ALA A 31 23.63 24.23 -46.47
CA ALA A 31 24.75 25.09 -46.86
C ALA A 31 25.57 24.49 -48.02
N ILE A 32 25.65 23.16 -48.12
CA ILE A 32 26.40 22.46 -49.18
C ILE A 32 25.57 22.25 -50.45
N LEU A 33 24.29 21.86 -50.32
CA LEU A 33 23.45 21.48 -51.46
C LEU A 33 22.85 22.68 -52.20
N VAL A 34 22.55 23.78 -51.50
CA VAL A 34 21.96 24.98 -52.10
C VAL A 34 22.89 25.60 -53.17
N PRO A 35 24.19 25.83 -52.93
CA PRO A 35 25.11 26.37 -53.95
C PRO A 35 25.23 25.49 -55.21
N MET A 36 25.13 24.17 -55.06
CA MET A 36 25.23 23.24 -56.19
C MET A 36 24.03 23.32 -57.14
N VAL A 37 22.82 23.57 -56.62
CA VAL A 37 21.61 23.76 -57.44
C VAL A 37 21.62 25.11 -58.15
N PHE A 38 22.19 26.15 -57.54
CA PHE A 38 22.38 27.47 -58.17
C PHE A 38 23.31 27.45 -59.40
N LYS A 39 24.19 26.45 -59.54
CA LYS A 39 25.08 26.33 -60.70
C LYS A 39 24.41 25.81 -61.98
N LYS A 40 23.28 25.09 -61.90
CA LYS A 40 22.76 24.29 -63.04
C LYS A 40 21.63 24.90 -63.87
N GLY A 41 21.12 26.09 -63.55
CA GLY A 41 19.99 26.74 -64.26
C GLY A 41 20.41 27.84 -65.25
N LYS A 42 19.78 27.91 -66.43
CA LYS A 42 20.02 28.99 -67.42
C LYS A 42 19.36 30.35 -67.06
N SER A 43 18.46 30.40 -66.07
CA SER A 43 17.72 31.62 -65.67
C SER A 43 17.61 31.74 -64.15
N GLN A 44 17.75 32.95 -63.63
CA GLN A 44 17.77 33.26 -62.18
C GLN A 44 16.49 32.80 -61.46
N SER A 45 15.32 32.95 -62.09
CA SER A 45 14.04 32.51 -61.53
C SER A 45 13.93 30.98 -61.43
N ARG A 46 14.46 30.24 -62.42
CA ARG A 46 14.47 28.76 -62.38
C ARG A 46 15.46 28.20 -61.35
N LYS A 47 16.57 28.92 -61.09
CA LYS A 47 17.52 28.54 -60.02
C LYS A 47 16.87 28.67 -58.64
N ILE A 48 16.18 29.79 -58.39
CA ILE A 48 15.48 30.05 -57.13
C ILE A 48 14.35 29.03 -56.92
N LEU A 49 13.54 28.78 -57.95
CA LEU A 49 12.43 27.84 -57.86
C LEU A 49 12.90 26.40 -57.57
N ASN A 50 13.99 25.95 -58.23
CA ASN A 50 14.55 24.62 -57.98
C ASN A 50 15.19 24.50 -56.59
N ALA A 51 15.83 25.55 -56.08
CA ALA A 51 16.41 25.57 -54.73
C ALA A 51 15.35 25.57 -53.62
N ILE A 52 14.22 26.27 -53.82
CA ILE A 52 13.08 26.25 -52.90
C ILE A 52 12.41 24.86 -52.88
N GLY A 53 12.25 24.24 -54.05
CA GLY A 53 11.67 22.90 -54.16
C GLY A 53 12.49 21.82 -53.46
N THR A 54 13.82 21.83 -53.60
CA THR A 54 14.70 20.85 -52.95
C THR A 54 14.80 21.07 -51.44
N SER A 55 14.87 22.31 -50.98
CA SER A 55 14.90 22.63 -49.55
C SER A 55 13.56 22.27 -48.86
N ALA A 56 12.42 22.57 -49.48
CA ALA A 56 11.11 22.13 -48.99
C ALA A 56 10.99 20.59 -48.94
N GLY A 57 11.49 19.88 -49.97
CA GLY A 57 11.49 18.41 -50.00
C GLY A 57 12.34 17.79 -48.89
N ILE A 58 13.54 18.35 -48.64
CA ILE A 58 14.42 17.91 -47.54
C ILE A 58 13.75 18.17 -46.19
N ILE A 59 13.17 19.36 -45.97
CA ILE A 59 12.48 19.68 -44.72
C ILE A 59 11.31 18.73 -44.46
N VAL A 60 10.49 18.40 -45.47
CA VAL A 60 9.39 17.44 -45.28
C VAL A 60 9.92 16.04 -44.98
N LEU A 61 10.95 15.57 -45.69
CA LEU A 61 11.51 14.24 -45.49
C LEU A 61 12.12 14.09 -44.09
N PHE A 62 12.84 15.11 -43.65
CA PHE A 62 13.51 15.13 -42.37
C PHE A 62 12.53 15.43 -41.21
N VAL A 63 11.69 16.46 -41.28
CA VAL A 63 10.80 16.83 -40.16
C VAL A 63 9.55 15.94 -40.03
N ARG A 64 9.07 15.33 -41.12
CA ARG A 64 7.83 14.52 -41.10
C ARG A 64 8.09 13.04 -41.31
N ILE A 65 8.87 12.66 -42.33
CA ILE A 65 8.96 11.25 -42.75
C ILE A 65 9.92 10.47 -41.84
N ILE A 66 11.11 11.00 -41.57
CA ILE A 66 12.12 10.32 -40.74
C ILE A 66 11.63 10.09 -39.29
N PRO A 67 11.03 11.07 -38.58
CA PRO A 67 10.46 10.86 -37.25
C PRO A 67 9.31 9.86 -37.24
N MET A 68 8.45 9.87 -38.27
CA MET A 68 7.36 8.90 -38.40
C MET A 68 7.89 7.47 -38.60
N LEU A 69 8.92 7.30 -39.42
CA LEU A 69 9.60 6.01 -39.62
C LEU A 69 10.34 5.55 -38.35
N LEU A 70 11.02 6.46 -37.65
CA LEU A 70 11.69 6.17 -36.37
C LEU A 70 10.68 5.75 -35.30
N MET A 71 9.56 6.45 -35.16
CA MET A 71 8.49 6.05 -34.23
C MET A 71 7.85 4.72 -34.63
N MET A 72 7.77 4.40 -35.93
CA MET A 72 7.24 3.12 -36.39
C MET A 72 8.22 1.97 -36.19
N ALA A 73 9.54 2.24 -36.22
CA ALA A 73 10.60 1.25 -36.04
C ALA A 73 10.97 1.00 -34.57
N LEU A 74 10.91 2.04 -33.72
CA LEU A 74 11.32 1.99 -32.31
C LEU A 74 10.15 2.09 -31.32
N GLY A 75 8.96 2.47 -31.78
CA GLY A 75 7.78 2.61 -30.93
C GLY A 75 7.04 1.27 -30.70
N PRO A 76 6.18 1.22 -29.67
CA PRO A 76 5.41 0.03 -29.37
C PRO A 76 4.48 -0.34 -30.53
N SER A 77 4.40 -1.64 -30.79
CA SER A 77 3.48 -2.22 -31.76
C SER A 77 2.03 -1.83 -31.47
N LYS A 78 1.15 -1.93 -32.48
CA LYS A 78 -0.28 -1.68 -32.29
C LYS A 78 -0.88 -2.58 -31.20
N ALA A 79 -0.43 -3.83 -31.13
CA ALA A 79 -0.87 -4.80 -30.13
C ALA A 79 -0.45 -4.40 -28.70
N GLU A 80 0.79 -3.94 -28.51
CA GLU A 80 1.26 -3.46 -27.20
C GLU A 80 0.50 -2.21 -26.73
N ARG A 81 0.20 -1.29 -27.66
CA ARG A 81 -0.64 -0.12 -27.34
C ARG A 81 -2.04 -0.51 -26.91
N GLN A 82 -2.69 -1.42 -27.64
CA GLN A 82 -4.02 -1.92 -27.28
C GLN A 82 -4.02 -2.64 -25.93
N ALA A 83 -3.02 -3.49 -25.65
CA ALA A 83 -2.87 -4.16 -24.37
C ALA A 83 -2.66 -3.16 -23.22
N ALA A 84 -1.87 -2.11 -23.44
CA ALA A 84 -1.68 -1.05 -22.46
C ALA A 84 -2.97 -0.24 -22.20
N GLU A 85 -3.74 0.08 -23.25
CA GLU A 85 -5.04 0.76 -23.11
C GLU A 85 -6.09 -0.11 -22.40
N GLU A 86 -6.13 -1.41 -22.70
CA GLU A 86 -6.99 -2.37 -22.00
C GLU A 86 -6.61 -2.51 -20.53
N TRP A 87 -5.32 -2.67 -20.25
CA TRP A 87 -4.79 -2.71 -18.89
C TRP A 87 -5.14 -1.43 -18.12
N GLN A 88 -4.95 -0.27 -18.73
CA GLN A 88 -5.24 1.02 -18.10
C GLN A 88 -6.73 1.16 -17.77
N ARG A 89 -7.63 0.74 -18.69
CA ARG A 89 -9.08 0.73 -18.43
C ARG A 89 -9.45 -0.22 -17.29
N LYS A 90 -8.87 -1.42 -17.26
CA LYS A 90 -9.09 -2.39 -16.18
C LYS A 90 -8.60 -1.84 -14.83
N TYR A 91 -7.44 -1.20 -14.82
CA TYR A 91 -6.88 -0.53 -13.65
C TYR A 91 -7.79 0.58 -13.13
N GLN A 92 -8.17 1.53 -13.99
CA GLN A 92 -9.05 2.65 -13.61
C GLN A 92 -10.40 2.16 -13.07
N THR A 93 -10.96 1.10 -13.66
CA THR A 93 -12.21 0.50 -13.17
C THR A 93 -12.03 -0.06 -11.76
N ALA A 94 -10.98 -0.87 -11.54
CA ALA A 94 -10.71 -1.46 -10.23
C ALA A 94 -10.39 -0.41 -9.16
N GLU A 95 -9.61 0.61 -9.53
CA GLU A 95 -9.27 1.74 -8.67
C GLU A 95 -10.52 2.54 -8.28
N ALA A 96 -11.45 2.76 -9.21
CA ALA A 96 -12.71 3.44 -8.92
C ALA A 96 -13.59 2.64 -7.94
N VAL A 97 -13.68 1.32 -8.11
CA VAL A 97 -14.38 0.44 -7.14
C VAL A 97 -13.75 0.57 -5.76
N PHE A 98 -12.41 0.49 -5.67
CA PHE A 98 -11.70 0.65 -4.40
C PHE A 98 -11.95 2.03 -3.76
N LYS A 99 -11.82 3.12 -4.52
CA LYS A 99 -12.07 4.49 -4.04
C LYS A 99 -13.49 4.66 -3.52
N GLN A 100 -14.48 4.12 -4.21
CA GLN A 100 -15.88 4.18 -3.78
C GLN A 100 -16.11 3.44 -2.44
N GLN A 101 -15.49 2.27 -2.26
CA GLN A 101 -15.54 1.59 -0.96
C GLN A 101 -14.81 2.37 0.12
N CYS A 102 -13.71 3.02 -0.26
CA CYS A 102 -12.88 3.82 0.62
C CYS A 102 -13.62 4.99 1.26
N GLU A 103 -14.55 5.63 0.55
CA GLU A 103 -15.40 6.70 1.08
C GLU A 103 -16.25 6.25 2.29
N LYS A 104 -16.53 4.94 2.39
CA LYS A 104 -17.27 4.32 3.50
C LYS A 104 -16.35 3.73 4.57
N ALA A 105 -15.05 3.71 4.31
CA ALA A 105 -14.04 3.20 5.24
C ALA A 105 -13.79 4.20 6.37
N GLY A 106 -13.07 3.75 7.39
CA GLY A 106 -12.74 4.59 8.54
C GLY A 106 -13.29 4.04 9.85
N GLU A 107 -13.03 4.78 10.91
CA GLU A 107 -13.41 4.44 12.27
C GLU A 107 -14.55 5.36 12.77
N LYS A 108 -15.45 4.78 13.54
CA LYS A 108 -16.49 5.47 14.30
C LYS A 108 -16.36 5.03 15.75
N ILE A 109 -16.01 5.96 16.63
CA ILE A 109 -15.87 5.69 18.07
C ILE A 109 -17.02 6.39 18.78
N TYR A 110 -17.94 5.60 19.34
CA TYR A 110 -19.10 6.11 20.08
C TYR A 110 -18.78 6.31 21.56
N ARG A 111 -17.93 5.44 22.11
CA ARG A 111 -17.54 5.47 23.52
C ARG A 111 -16.18 4.82 23.73
N THR A 112 -15.39 5.37 24.65
CA THR A 112 -14.12 4.79 25.10
C THR A 112 -14.22 4.29 26.55
N VAL A 113 -13.35 3.36 26.92
CA VAL A 113 -13.27 2.75 28.25
C VAL A 113 -11.83 2.72 28.71
N GLU A 114 -11.59 3.22 29.93
CA GLU A 114 -10.27 3.25 30.55
C GLU A 114 -10.03 2.02 31.44
N ASN A 115 -8.75 1.73 31.70
CA ASN A 115 -8.32 0.72 32.66
C ASN A 115 -8.87 -0.69 32.40
N VAL A 116 -8.93 -1.11 31.14
CA VAL A 116 -9.41 -2.43 30.74
C VAL A 116 -8.33 -3.48 31.01
N GLU A 117 -8.67 -4.52 31.78
CA GLU A 117 -7.72 -5.58 32.15
C GLU A 117 -7.56 -6.64 31.05
N GLY A 118 -8.63 -6.95 30.34
CA GLY A 118 -8.67 -7.93 29.27
C GLY A 118 -9.84 -7.70 28.32
N ILE A 119 -9.77 -8.31 27.14
CA ILE A 119 -10.81 -8.27 26.11
C ILE A 119 -11.17 -9.68 25.66
N LEU A 120 -12.35 -9.83 25.09
CA LEU A 120 -12.84 -11.05 24.46
C LEU A 120 -12.69 -10.92 22.95
N LEU A 121 -11.96 -11.83 22.30
CA LEU A 121 -11.96 -11.98 20.85
C LEU A 121 -13.02 -13.01 20.47
N LEU A 122 -14.05 -12.59 19.71
CA LEU A 122 -15.09 -13.50 19.22
C LEU A 122 -14.61 -14.33 18.02
N ASN A 123 -13.59 -13.85 17.33
CA ASN A 123 -12.89 -14.56 16.28
C ASN A 123 -11.44 -14.10 16.19
N ILE A 124 -10.59 -14.95 15.61
CA ILE A 124 -9.17 -14.71 15.40
C ILE A 124 -8.83 -14.88 13.92
N VAL A 125 -7.77 -14.22 13.47
CA VAL A 125 -7.29 -14.34 12.10
C VAL A 125 -6.75 -15.76 11.91
N PRO A 126 -7.21 -16.54 10.91
CA PRO A 126 -6.72 -17.90 10.71
C PRO A 126 -5.34 -17.91 10.08
N GLU A 127 -4.70 -19.09 10.05
CA GLU A 127 -3.48 -19.27 9.27
C GLU A 127 -3.76 -19.01 7.78
N SER A 128 -2.79 -18.43 7.10
CA SER A 128 -2.81 -18.34 5.64
C SER A 128 -1.72 -19.19 5.03
N THR A 129 -2.01 -19.73 3.84
CA THR A 129 -1.04 -20.47 3.05
C THR A 129 -0.45 -19.58 1.96
N HIS A 130 0.66 -20.03 1.37
CA HIS A 130 1.29 -19.28 0.26
C HIS A 130 0.35 -19.13 -0.95
N SER A 131 -0.56 -20.08 -1.17
CA SER A 131 -1.56 -19.99 -2.25
C SER A 131 -2.62 -18.93 -1.98
N ASP A 132 -2.97 -18.68 -0.72
CA ASP A 132 -3.98 -17.68 -0.35
C ASP A 132 -3.54 -16.27 -0.73
N TRP A 133 -2.25 -15.97 -0.57
CA TRP A 133 -1.69 -14.65 -0.85
C TRP A 133 -1.80 -14.23 -2.33
N SER A 134 -2.04 -15.19 -3.22
CA SER A 134 -2.27 -14.99 -4.65
C SER A 134 -3.67 -15.40 -5.11
N ASN A 135 -4.57 -15.74 -4.18
CA ASN A 135 -5.93 -16.10 -4.49
C ASN A 135 -6.83 -14.84 -4.44
N PRO A 136 -7.41 -14.37 -5.56
CA PRO A 136 -8.27 -13.18 -5.57
C PRO A 136 -9.49 -13.32 -4.66
N ASN A 137 -9.93 -14.54 -4.38
CA ASN A 137 -11.09 -14.84 -3.53
C ASN A 137 -10.70 -15.21 -2.10
N TRP A 138 -9.46 -14.96 -1.67
CA TRP A 138 -9.05 -15.26 -0.30
C TRP A 138 -9.82 -14.41 0.71
N GLU A 139 -10.65 -15.06 1.52
CA GLU A 139 -11.56 -14.44 2.49
C GLU A 139 -10.88 -13.42 3.40
N TYR A 140 -9.69 -13.73 3.93
CA TYR A 140 -8.98 -12.89 4.90
C TYR A 140 -7.97 -11.93 4.25
N ALA A 141 -8.08 -11.66 2.95
CA ALA A 141 -7.15 -10.80 2.20
C ALA A 141 -6.98 -9.38 2.78
N ALA A 142 -8.05 -8.80 3.34
CA ALA A 142 -7.98 -7.50 4.00
C ALA A 142 -7.21 -7.52 5.34
N LEU A 143 -7.01 -8.71 5.91
CA LEU A 143 -6.29 -8.95 7.16
C LEU A 143 -4.87 -9.47 6.95
N MET A 144 -4.35 -9.44 5.71
CA MET A 144 -3.01 -9.96 5.35
C MET A 144 -1.86 -9.38 6.20
N LYS A 145 -2.03 -8.18 6.77
CA LYS A 145 -1.03 -7.57 7.63
C LYS A 145 -1.11 -8.09 9.06
N GLU A 146 -2.29 -8.47 9.55
CA GLU A 146 -2.49 -8.99 10.89
C GLU A 146 -1.72 -10.30 11.12
N PHE A 147 -1.29 -10.50 12.36
CA PHE A 147 -0.73 -11.79 12.76
C PHE A 147 -1.84 -12.85 12.79
N PRO A 148 -1.60 -14.07 12.28
CA PRO A 148 -2.55 -15.17 12.39
C PRO A 148 -2.50 -15.84 13.77
N LYS A 149 -3.57 -16.57 14.10
CA LYS A 149 -3.76 -17.45 15.26
C LYS A 149 -3.27 -16.84 16.57
N GLU A 150 -2.39 -17.53 17.30
CA GLU A 150 -1.85 -17.06 18.57
C GLU A 150 -1.01 -15.80 18.43
N GLY A 151 -0.49 -15.50 17.24
CA GLY A 151 0.15 -14.24 16.95
C GLY A 151 -0.82 -13.06 17.05
N TYR A 152 -2.07 -13.24 16.59
CA TYR A 152 -3.15 -12.26 16.75
C TYR A 152 -3.41 -11.98 18.24
N ILE A 153 -3.52 -13.05 19.03
CA ILE A 153 -3.77 -12.98 20.48
C ILE A 153 -2.58 -12.32 21.21
N HIS A 154 -1.36 -12.77 20.90
CA HIS A 154 -0.12 -12.24 21.48
C HIS A 154 -0.01 -10.73 21.29
N ASP A 155 -0.46 -10.25 20.14
CA ASP A 155 -0.31 -8.86 19.81
C ASP A 155 -1.07 -7.96 20.78
N PHE A 156 -2.26 -8.34 21.25
CA PHE A 156 -2.96 -7.58 22.28
C PHE A 156 -2.31 -7.67 23.67
N LEU A 157 -1.59 -8.76 23.96
CA LEU A 157 -0.95 -8.99 25.27
C LEU A 157 0.39 -8.24 25.42
N ARG A 158 1.18 -8.13 24.35
CA ARG A 158 2.54 -7.57 24.44
C ARG A 158 2.54 -6.07 24.72
N LYS A 159 3.57 -5.55 25.38
CA LYS A 159 3.73 -4.08 25.55
C LYS A 159 3.88 -3.39 24.18
N LYS A 160 3.33 -2.18 24.04
CA LYS A 160 3.58 -1.29 22.90
C LYS A 160 4.50 -0.15 23.30
N ARG A 161 5.14 0.48 22.31
CA ARG A 161 6.08 1.58 22.52
C ARG A 161 5.45 2.85 21.96
N ILE A 162 5.66 3.96 22.65
CA ILE A 162 5.10 5.27 22.30
C ILE A 162 6.21 6.30 22.37
N LYS A 163 6.37 7.09 21.32
CA LYS A 163 7.39 8.14 21.28
C LYS A 163 6.99 9.33 22.17
N ILE A 164 7.94 9.87 22.94
CA ILE A 164 7.73 10.92 23.94
C ILE A 164 7.59 12.30 23.30
N SER A 165 8.38 12.59 22.26
CA SER A 165 8.53 13.95 21.71
C SER A 165 7.38 14.40 20.79
N GLN A 166 6.46 13.51 20.42
CA GLN A 166 5.23 13.83 19.68
C GLN A 166 4.09 12.93 20.20
N PRO A 167 3.41 13.30 21.30
CA PRO A 167 2.29 12.53 21.82
C PRO A 167 1.02 12.80 21.00
N THR A 168 1.08 12.68 19.68
CA THR A 168 -0.13 12.61 18.88
C THR A 168 -0.59 11.16 18.78
N GLU A 169 -1.90 10.95 18.60
CA GLU A 169 -2.56 9.64 18.48
C GLU A 169 -1.93 8.73 17.40
N GLN A 170 -1.06 9.30 16.56
CA GLN A 170 -0.41 8.73 15.38
C GLN A 170 0.95 8.04 15.63
N ASP A 171 1.48 8.00 16.86
CA ASP A 171 2.86 7.52 17.15
C ASP A 171 2.95 6.13 17.84
N LEU A 172 1.92 5.30 17.66
CA LEU A 172 1.87 3.93 18.19
C LEU A 172 2.67 2.97 17.28
N THR A 173 3.93 2.67 17.60
CA THR A 173 4.71 1.67 16.84
C THR A 173 5.06 0.48 17.71
N VAL A 174 4.96 -0.74 17.15
CA VAL A 174 5.45 -1.94 17.85
C VAL A 174 6.90 -2.28 17.49
N HIS A 175 7.50 -1.54 16.55
CA HIS A 175 8.88 -1.69 16.12
C HIS A 175 9.65 -0.37 16.35
N ILE A 176 10.79 -0.45 17.05
CA ILE A 176 11.72 0.68 17.17
C ILE A 176 12.61 0.63 15.91
N PRO A 177 12.76 1.74 15.15
CA PRO A 177 13.79 1.82 14.13
C PRO A 177 15.15 1.44 14.74
N PHE A 178 15.98 0.67 14.06
CA PHE A 178 17.25 0.16 14.61
C PHE A 178 18.15 1.28 15.21
N ASN A 179 18.01 2.51 14.71
CA ASN A 179 18.79 3.68 15.15
C ASN A 179 18.05 4.61 16.13
N ALA A 180 16.84 4.25 16.61
CA ALA A 180 16.11 5.14 17.50
C ALA A 180 16.64 5.03 18.93
N ASN A 181 16.73 6.17 19.62
CA ASN A 181 17.14 6.22 21.00
C ASN A 181 16.05 5.60 21.89
N PRO A 182 16.33 4.54 22.67
CA PRO A 182 15.34 3.94 23.57
C PRO A 182 14.76 4.93 24.59
N ALA A 183 15.51 5.98 24.94
CA ALA A 183 15.06 7.03 25.85
C ALA A 183 13.92 7.89 25.27
N ASP A 184 13.68 7.84 23.95
CA ASP A 184 12.60 8.57 23.29
C ASP A 184 11.24 7.84 23.40
N TYR A 185 11.18 6.66 24.05
CA TYR A 185 9.97 5.84 24.08
C TYR A 185 9.51 5.48 25.50
N VAL A 186 8.20 5.51 25.71
CA VAL A 186 7.52 4.93 26.86
C VAL A 186 6.87 3.62 26.46
N PHE A 187 6.96 2.62 27.34
CA PHE A 187 6.25 1.36 27.17
C PHE A 187 4.86 1.47 27.80
N GLN A 188 3.82 1.22 27.00
CA GLN A 188 2.48 0.96 27.51
C GLN A 188 2.23 -0.54 27.55
N ASN A 189 1.68 -1.01 28.67
CA ASN A 189 1.28 -2.40 28.79
C ASN A 189 0.14 -2.71 27.82
N GLY A 190 0.16 -3.92 27.26
CA GLY A 190 -1.02 -4.51 26.63
C GLY A 190 -2.02 -4.99 27.69
N TYR A 191 -3.00 -5.77 27.27
CA TYR A 191 -3.95 -6.40 28.18
C TYR A 191 -3.26 -7.47 29.03
N GLN A 192 -3.79 -7.70 30.23
CA GLN A 192 -3.26 -8.72 31.14
C GLN A 192 -3.63 -10.14 30.68
N PHE A 193 -4.80 -10.28 30.08
CA PHE A 193 -5.30 -11.53 29.52
C PHE A 193 -6.21 -11.27 28.32
N ILE A 194 -6.33 -12.25 27.44
CA ILE A 194 -7.26 -12.26 26.32
C ILE A 194 -8.16 -13.48 26.43
N ASP A 195 -9.46 -13.27 26.44
CA ASP A 195 -10.43 -14.35 26.30
C ASP A 195 -10.70 -14.58 24.81
N VAL A 196 -10.82 -15.82 24.38
CA VAL A 196 -11.09 -16.18 22.98
C VAL A 196 -12.25 -17.15 22.92
N LEU A 197 -13.22 -16.87 22.05
CA LEU A 197 -14.28 -17.81 21.69
C LEU A 197 -13.76 -18.79 20.64
N GLN A 198 -13.71 -20.07 20.98
CA GLN A 198 -13.32 -21.15 20.07
C GLN A 198 -14.16 -22.39 20.37
N ASP A 199 -14.73 -23.01 19.33
CA ASP A 199 -15.54 -24.23 19.46
C ASP A 199 -16.66 -24.12 20.51
N ASN A 200 -17.35 -22.97 20.54
CA ASN A 200 -18.39 -22.61 21.52
C ASN A 200 -17.95 -22.61 22.99
N LYS A 201 -16.64 -22.54 23.24
CA LYS A 201 -16.04 -22.42 24.57
C LYS A 201 -15.17 -21.18 24.63
N TYR A 202 -14.94 -20.70 25.85
CA TYR A 202 -14.06 -19.56 26.10
C TYR A 202 -12.75 -20.03 26.70
N TYR A 203 -11.65 -19.53 26.15
CA TYR A 203 -10.31 -19.81 26.62
C TYR A 203 -9.60 -18.50 26.99
N ARG A 204 -9.04 -18.43 28.19
CA ARG A 204 -8.25 -17.29 28.66
C ARG A 204 -6.77 -17.53 28.38
N TYR A 205 -6.17 -16.64 27.61
CA TYR A 205 -4.76 -16.61 27.28
C TYR A 205 -4.06 -15.58 28.16
N THR A 206 -3.00 -16.01 28.85
CA THR A 206 -2.06 -15.14 29.55
C THR A 206 -0.63 -15.48 29.13
N VAL A 207 0.26 -14.49 29.15
CA VAL A 207 1.67 -14.70 28.79
C VAL A 207 2.39 -15.41 29.94
N LYS A 208 3.03 -16.55 29.66
CA LYS A 208 4.04 -17.12 30.56
C LYS A 208 5.27 -16.22 30.50
N GLN A 209 5.81 -15.81 31.65
CA GLN A 209 7.08 -15.08 31.67
C GLN A 209 8.19 -15.97 31.09
N MET A 210 8.57 -15.72 29.84
CA MET A 210 9.74 -16.34 29.21
C MET A 210 10.53 -15.32 28.40
N PRO A 211 11.87 -15.29 28.53
CA PRO A 211 12.72 -14.27 27.91
C PRO A 211 12.92 -14.42 26.40
N SER A 212 12.51 -15.54 25.78
CA SER A 212 12.92 -15.85 24.40
C SER A 212 11.84 -16.43 23.48
N ARG A 213 10.69 -16.85 24.02
CA ARG A 213 9.54 -17.36 23.26
C ARG A 213 8.24 -16.92 23.92
N VAL A 214 7.24 -16.63 23.11
CA VAL A 214 5.88 -16.41 23.59
C VAL A 214 5.27 -17.78 23.85
N ASP A 215 5.00 -18.08 25.11
CA ASP A 215 4.22 -19.24 25.52
C ASP A 215 3.03 -18.73 26.35
N PHE A 216 1.91 -19.43 26.26
CA PHE A 216 0.67 -19.04 26.91
C PHE A 216 0.32 -20.00 28.03
N ASN A 217 -0.23 -19.49 29.13
CA ASN A 217 -1.13 -20.28 29.96
C ASN A 217 -2.53 -20.12 29.38
N ILE A 218 -3.17 -21.24 29.08
CA ILE A 218 -4.50 -21.31 28.48
C ILE A 218 -5.42 -22.02 29.48
N GLU A 219 -6.50 -21.36 29.88
CA GLU A 219 -7.50 -21.91 30.79
C GLU A 219 -8.88 -21.87 30.15
N GLU A 220 -9.64 -22.97 30.20
CA GLU A 220 -11.06 -22.96 29.82
C GLU A 220 -11.87 -22.23 30.90
N ILE A 221 -12.61 -21.20 30.51
CA ILE A 221 -13.40 -20.36 31.41
C ILE A 221 -14.89 -20.41 31.05
N LYS A 222 -15.74 -20.19 32.05
CA LYS A 222 -17.20 -20.18 31.86
C LYS A 222 -17.78 -18.79 31.60
N LYS A 223 -17.12 -17.75 32.11
CA LYS A 223 -17.58 -16.36 32.03
C LYS A 223 -16.47 -15.51 31.42
N PRO A 224 -16.58 -15.13 30.13
CA PRO A 224 -15.59 -14.27 29.52
C PRO A 224 -15.69 -12.84 30.06
N VAL A 225 -14.67 -12.04 29.76
CA VAL A 225 -14.63 -10.61 30.06
C VAL A 225 -15.65 -9.82 29.25
N ARG A 226 -16.02 -8.64 29.76
CA ARG A 226 -17.14 -7.82 29.30
C ARG A 226 -17.01 -7.28 27.88
N TYR A 227 -15.84 -6.79 27.48
CA TYR A 227 -15.71 -6.11 26.19
C TYR A 227 -15.25 -7.07 25.11
N ALA A 228 -16.05 -7.19 24.07
CA ALA A 228 -15.81 -8.09 22.95
C ALA A 228 -15.32 -7.35 21.70
N VAL A 229 -14.44 -7.99 20.95
CA VAL A 229 -13.95 -7.55 19.65
C VAL A 229 -14.25 -8.64 18.65
N LYS A 230 -14.80 -8.25 17.50
CA LYS A 230 -15.01 -9.15 16.36
C LYS A 230 -14.64 -8.46 15.07
N PHE A 231 -14.40 -9.26 14.04
CA PHE A 231 -14.33 -8.78 12.67
C PHE A 231 -15.20 -9.60 11.72
N GLU A 232 -15.64 -8.99 10.63
CA GLU A 232 -16.41 -9.60 9.56
C GLU A 232 -15.77 -9.25 8.22
N THR A 233 -15.52 -10.26 7.38
CA THR A 233 -14.88 -10.07 6.07
C THR A 233 -15.93 -9.75 5.00
N HIS A 234 -15.63 -8.79 4.14
CA HIS A 234 -16.50 -8.39 3.02
C HIS A 234 -16.03 -9.10 1.74
N ASN A 235 -16.63 -10.25 1.43
CA ASN A 235 -16.27 -11.12 0.31
C ASN A 235 -17.25 -11.02 -0.87
N HIS A 236 -17.45 -9.81 -1.35
CA HIS A 236 -18.32 -9.54 -2.47
C HIS A 236 -17.66 -9.90 -3.81
N PRO A 237 -18.24 -10.80 -4.64
CA PRO A 237 -17.66 -11.19 -5.92
C PRO A 237 -17.37 -9.99 -6.85
N GLU A 238 -18.20 -8.95 -6.78
CA GLU A 238 -18.03 -7.70 -7.53
C GLU A 238 -16.81 -6.88 -7.13
N TYR A 239 -16.32 -7.05 -5.90
CA TYR A 239 -15.06 -6.46 -5.43
C TYR A 239 -13.88 -7.38 -5.75
N ARG A 240 -14.06 -8.69 -5.57
CA ARG A 240 -12.99 -9.69 -5.79
C ARG A 240 -12.52 -9.75 -7.24
N LYS A 241 -13.40 -9.54 -8.24
CA LYS A 241 -13.00 -9.42 -9.66
C LYS A 241 -12.01 -8.27 -9.93
N HIS A 242 -11.99 -7.28 -9.04
CA HIS A 242 -11.11 -6.11 -9.09
C HIS A 242 -9.98 -6.16 -8.07
N TRP A 243 -9.75 -7.31 -7.43
CA TRP A 243 -8.75 -7.48 -6.36
C TRP A 243 -8.97 -6.51 -5.18
N VAL A 244 -10.23 -6.25 -4.85
CA VAL A 244 -10.62 -5.45 -3.69
C VAL A 244 -11.16 -6.38 -2.62
N ALA A 245 -10.68 -6.27 -1.39
CA ALA A 245 -11.18 -6.98 -0.21
C ALA A 245 -11.48 -5.99 0.91
N GLY A 246 -12.38 -6.34 1.83
CA GLY A 246 -12.71 -5.49 2.97
C GLY A 246 -12.87 -6.27 4.26
N VAL A 247 -12.74 -5.59 5.38
CA VAL A 247 -13.01 -6.12 6.72
C VAL A 247 -13.64 -5.03 7.58
N HIS A 248 -14.61 -5.42 8.39
CA HIS A 248 -15.29 -4.58 9.36
C HIS A 248 -15.03 -5.10 10.78
N PHE A 249 -14.48 -4.26 11.64
CA PHE A 249 -14.27 -4.53 13.06
C PHE A 249 -15.37 -3.89 13.89
N SER A 250 -15.81 -4.58 14.94
CA SER A 250 -16.76 -4.04 15.92
C SER A 250 -16.25 -4.31 17.33
N ILE A 251 -16.41 -3.31 18.20
CA ILE A 251 -16.12 -3.40 19.64
C ILE A 251 -17.44 -3.27 20.38
N ILE A 252 -17.76 -4.25 21.21
CA ILE A 252 -19.10 -4.45 21.80
C ILE A 252 -18.98 -4.55 23.32
N ASP A 253 -19.89 -3.89 24.01
CA ASP A 253 -20.14 -4.13 25.42
C ASP A 253 -21.12 -5.30 25.57
N THR A 254 -20.66 -6.45 26.07
CA THR A 254 -21.49 -7.66 26.12
C THR A 254 -22.57 -7.62 27.21
N TRP A 255 -22.58 -6.64 28.10
CA TRP A 255 -23.62 -6.52 29.13
C TRP A 255 -24.93 -5.99 28.56
N ASP A 256 -24.87 -5.03 27.64
CA ASP A 256 -26.03 -4.40 27.02
C ASP A 256 -26.07 -4.55 25.49
N ASN A 257 -25.09 -5.26 24.91
CA ASN A 257 -24.89 -5.46 23.47
C ASN A 257 -24.75 -4.15 22.69
N THR A 258 -24.28 -3.07 23.33
CA THR A 258 -24.03 -1.81 22.65
C THR A 258 -22.71 -1.83 21.89
N ILE A 259 -22.70 -1.20 20.71
CA ILE A 259 -21.49 -1.02 19.92
C ILE A 259 -20.75 0.21 20.44
N LEU A 260 -19.53 0.00 20.93
CA LEU A 260 -18.65 1.05 21.44
C LEU A 260 -17.89 1.75 20.30
N ALA A 261 -17.50 0.98 19.28
CA ALA A 261 -16.83 1.49 18.10
C ALA A 261 -16.89 0.50 16.94
N GLU A 262 -16.73 1.03 15.72
CA GLU A 262 -16.66 0.28 14.47
C GLU A 262 -15.52 0.79 13.59
N LYS A 263 -14.88 -0.10 12.82
CA LYS A 263 -13.86 0.29 11.85
C LYS A 263 -13.95 -0.56 10.58
N THR A 264 -14.01 0.09 9.43
CA THR A 264 -13.98 -0.60 8.14
C THR A 264 -12.69 -0.28 7.40
N ILE A 265 -12.03 -1.31 6.88
CA ILE A 265 -10.78 -1.21 6.11
C ILE A 265 -10.96 -1.97 4.80
N TYR A 266 -10.43 -1.41 3.72
CA TYR A 266 -10.36 -2.08 2.42
C TYR A 266 -8.91 -2.26 1.99
N SER A 267 -8.64 -3.32 1.24
CA SER A 267 -7.37 -3.57 0.57
C SER A 267 -7.58 -3.74 -0.94
N PHE A 268 -6.60 -3.31 -1.72
CA PHE A 268 -6.62 -3.37 -3.18
C PHE A 268 -5.24 -3.72 -3.72
N ASP A 269 -5.14 -4.69 -4.63
CA ASP A 269 -3.90 -4.92 -5.37
C ASP A 269 -3.83 -4.03 -6.64
N PRO A 270 -2.95 -3.01 -6.71
CA PRO A 270 -2.84 -2.15 -7.89
C PRO A 270 -2.45 -2.90 -9.17
N LYS A 271 -1.76 -4.04 -9.04
CA LYS A 271 -1.39 -4.90 -10.17
C LYS A 271 -2.37 -6.04 -10.40
N GLN A 272 -3.48 -6.11 -9.67
CA GLN A 272 -4.60 -7.04 -9.90
C GLN A 272 -4.17 -8.49 -10.24
N GLY A 273 -3.27 -9.07 -9.45
CA GLY A 273 -2.76 -10.42 -9.67
C GLY A 273 -1.78 -10.58 -10.84
N GLY A 274 -1.32 -9.47 -11.40
CA GLY A 274 -0.46 -9.43 -12.59
C GLY A 274 0.84 -10.22 -12.40
N PRO A 275 1.37 -10.78 -13.50
CA PRO A 275 2.47 -11.72 -13.46
C PRO A 275 3.73 -11.05 -12.92
N ASN A 276 4.26 -11.58 -11.83
CA ASN A 276 5.63 -11.34 -11.40
C ASN A 276 6.12 -12.55 -10.61
N TYR A 277 7.31 -13.03 -10.96
CA TYR A 277 8.12 -14.10 -10.38
C TYR A 277 8.02 -14.25 -8.84
N GLY A 278 6.96 -14.87 -8.33
CA GLY A 278 6.75 -15.07 -6.89
C GLY A 278 6.16 -13.87 -6.13
N ARG A 279 5.56 -12.89 -6.82
CA ARG A 279 4.83 -11.80 -6.16
C ARG A 279 3.63 -12.35 -5.42
N LYS A 280 3.38 -11.79 -4.24
CA LYS A 280 2.19 -12.05 -3.41
C LYS A 280 1.28 -10.83 -3.48
N PRO A 281 0.22 -10.86 -4.33
CA PRO A 281 -0.71 -9.75 -4.54
C PRO A 281 -1.18 -9.07 -3.26
N TRP A 282 -1.70 -9.84 -2.31
CA TRP A 282 -2.27 -9.29 -1.08
C TRP A 282 -1.21 -8.72 -0.13
N GLU A 283 0.03 -9.21 -0.17
CA GLU A 283 1.14 -8.63 0.60
C GLU A 283 1.49 -7.22 0.10
N ASN A 284 1.30 -6.99 -1.20
CA ASN A 284 1.60 -5.74 -1.91
C ASN A 284 0.34 -4.90 -2.15
N ALA A 285 -0.77 -5.23 -1.48
CA ALA A 285 -1.99 -4.45 -1.56
C ALA A 285 -1.80 -3.09 -0.89
N VAL A 286 -2.48 -2.09 -1.44
CA VAL A 286 -2.70 -0.80 -0.77
C VAL A 286 -3.94 -0.92 0.10
N TYR A 287 -3.96 -0.17 1.21
CA TYR A 287 -5.05 -0.21 2.17
C TYR A 287 -5.70 1.15 2.28
N CYS A 288 -6.98 1.16 2.68
CA CYS A 288 -7.61 2.39 3.10
C CYS A 288 -8.61 2.22 4.26
N PRO A 289 -8.80 3.22 5.14
CA PRO A 289 -8.15 4.54 5.12
C PRO A 289 -6.62 4.41 5.21
N TYR A 290 -5.89 5.25 4.46
CA TYR A 290 -4.44 5.23 4.50
C TYR A 290 -4.02 5.83 5.82
N GLU A 291 -3.62 4.99 6.76
CA GLU A 291 -3.01 5.47 7.99
C GLU A 291 -1.52 5.65 7.71
N ASP A 292 -0.97 6.83 8.04
CA ASP A 292 0.42 7.25 7.79
C ASP A 292 1.49 6.35 8.43
N TYR A 293 1.06 5.28 9.09
CA TYR A 293 1.88 4.22 9.62
C TYR A 293 2.56 3.46 8.49
N GLN A 294 3.70 4.00 8.07
CA GLN A 294 4.75 3.22 7.45
C GLN A 294 4.93 1.91 8.21
N ASN A 295 4.54 0.79 7.59
CA ASN A 295 4.79 -0.58 8.06
C ASN A 295 4.05 -1.09 9.31
N SER A 296 2.98 -0.46 9.81
CA SER A 296 2.31 -1.07 10.99
C SER A 296 1.39 -2.21 10.57
N LEU A 297 1.92 -3.43 10.73
CA LEU A 297 1.33 -4.74 10.43
C LEU A 297 0.03 -5.07 11.22
N ILE A 298 -0.69 -4.09 11.81
CA ILE A 298 -1.55 -4.39 12.97
C ILE A 298 -2.69 -3.38 13.13
N GLN A 299 -3.65 -3.40 12.21
CA GLN A 299 -4.77 -2.46 12.16
C GLN A 299 -5.77 -2.68 13.30
N ALA A 300 -6.01 -3.93 13.68
CA ALA A 300 -6.98 -4.31 14.70
C ALA A 300 -6.59 -3.77 16.08
N ARG A 301 -5.34 -4.01 16.51
CA ARG A 301 -4.88 -3.61 17.84
C ARG A 301 -4.92 -2.11 18.07
N PHE A 302 -4.43 -1.31 17.12
CA PHE A 302 -4.43 0.15 17.32
C PHE A 302 -5.83 0.70 17.44
N PHE A 303 -6.76 0.22 16.61
CA PHE A 303 -8.15 0.59 16.71
C PHE A 303 -8.75 0.19 18.07
N VAL A 304 -8.53 -1.05 18.51
CA VAL A 304 -9.05 -1.53 19.80
C VAL A 304 -8.47 -0.73 20.96
N ASP A 305 -7.17 -0.44 20.97
CA ASP A 305 -6.51 0.32 22.04
C ASP A 305 -6.95 1.80 22.10
N LYS A 306 -7.43 2.39 21.00
CA LYS A 306 -8.05 3.74 21.04
C LYS A 306 -9.35 3.73 21.84
N VAL A 307 -10.07 2.61 21.81
CA VAL A 307 -11.42 2.47 22.37
C VAL A 307 -11.38 1.87 23.76
N LEU A 308 -10.67 0.77 23.94
CA LEU A 308 -10.47 0.04 25.18
C LEU A 308 -9.04 0.25 25.63
N LYS A 309 -8.80 1.16 26.57
CA LYS A 309 -7.43 1.49 26.98
C LYS A 309 -6.94 0.48 28.00
N PRO A 310 -5.84 -0.26 27.74
CA PRO A 310 -5.35 -1.27 28.67
C PRO A 310 -4.96 -0.65 30.02
N ARG A 311 -5.22 -1.38 31.10
CA ARG A 311 -4.80 -0.99 32.45
C ARG A 311 -3.27 -0.92 32.53
N GLN A 312 -2.75 0.27 32.83
CA GLN A 312 -1.32 0.46 33.04
C GLN A 312 -0.92 0.00 34.45
N ILE A 313 0.10 -0.84 34.54
CA ILE A 313 0.63 -1.33 35.81
C ILE A 313 1.80 -0.41 36.15
N GLN A 314 1.70 0.34 37.25
CA GLN A 314 2.83 1.10 37.76
C GLN A 314 3.92 0.10 38.18
N GLU A 315 5.07 0.15 37.51
CA GLU A 315 6.26 -0.55 37.99
C GLU A 315 6.64 0.13 39.32
N ARG A 316 6.51 -0.61 40.43
CA ARG A 316 7.05 -0.15 41.71
C ARG A 316 8.53 0.13 41.47
N LYS A 317 8.93 1.41 41.50
CA LYS A 317 10.33 1.75 41.70
C LYS A 317 10.76 1.02 42.96
N ASN A 318 11.68 0.08 42.82
CA ASN A 318 12.34 -0.50 43.98
C ASN A 318 13.19 0.61 44.59
N ASP A 319 12.58 1.39 45.48
CA ASP A 319 13.29 2.23 46.45
C ASP A 319 13.94 1.27 47.46
N ASN A 320 15.01 0.61 47.05
CA ASN A 320 15.88 -0.19 47.90
C ASN A 320 17.32 -0.06 47.37
N VAL A 321 17.88 1.12 47.59
CA VAL A 321 19.31 1.29 47.84
C VAL A 321 19.40 2.21 49.06
N ASN A 322 19.48 1.59 50.23
CA ASN A 322 20.06 2.21 51.43
C ASN A 322 21.44 1.60 51.63
#